data_AF-A0A953XPR7-F1
#
_entry.id   AF-A0A953XPR7-F1
#
_cell.length_a   1.000
_cell.length_b   1.000
_cell.length_c   1.000
_cell.angle_alpha   90.00
_cell.angle_beta   90.00
_cell.angle_gamma   90.00
#
_symmetry.space_group_name_H-M   'P 1'
#
loop_
_entity.id
_entity.type
_entity.pdbx_description
1 polymer ?
#
loop_
_entity_poly.entity_id
_entity_poly.type
_entity_poly.pdbx_seq_one_letter_code
_entity_poly.pdbx_strand_id
1 'polypeptide(L)'
;MSKMDAMFMKIAYTADREVSPWAEESVVPTSKLLSDNPSREYKVAVGKPAVLVCDWYGNEYFRTDNKVRADKLKLMIAKVSDLVEDANKKLQKNLDKAKESADKEDSKGAIKDLLKNFKEDVVGLEAQEGSIRLYHEIMDGIRAKKDELVEKGDVDGLKELGKIVKKTELEKEIDEAMEAAKNAAVEDPKTGK
;
A
#
# COMPACT_ATOMS: atom_id res chain seq x y z
N MET A 1 -3.16 -27.21 4.96
CA MET A 1 -4.07 -26.06 4.83
C MET A 1 -3.59 -25.27 3.62
N SER A 2 -4.50 -24.98 2.69
CA SER A 2 -4.22 -24.09 1.56
C SER A 2 -4.13 -22.64 2.07
N LYS A 3 -3.47 -21.76 1.31
CA LYS A 3 -3.41 -20.32 1.67
C LYS A 3 -4.76 -19.60 1.53
N MET A 4 -5.78 -20.28 1.00
CA MET A 4 -7.15 -19.78 0.91
C MET A 4 -8.04 -20.27 2.06
N ASP A 5 -7.53 -21.17 2.91
CA ASP A 5 -8.29 -21.70 4.05
C ASP A 5 -8.42 -20.60 5.12
N ALA A 6 -9.56 -20.57 5.82
CA ALA A 6 -9.79 -19.62 6.90
C ALA A 6 -8.92 -19.92 8.12
N MET A 7 -8.48 -18.86 8.80
CA MET A 7 -7.82 -18.94 10.11
C MET A 7 -8.63 -18.22 11.19
N PHE A 8 -8.52 -18.74 12.42
CA PHE A 8 -9.06 -18.10 13.61
C PHE A 8 -7.99 -17.36 14.37
N MET A 9 -8.24 -16.09 14.63
CA MET A 9 -7.32 -15.25 15.40
C MET A 9 -8.08 -14.59 16.54
N LYS A 10 -7.60 -14.85 17.76
CA LYS A 10 -8.06 -14.13 18.95
C LYS A 10 -7.04 -13.05 19.26
N ILE A 11 -7.42 -11.80 19.05
CA ILE A 11 -6.56 -10.66 19.32
C ILE A 11 -6.86 -10.15 20.73
N ALA A 12 -5.86 -10.22 21.62
CA ALA A 12 -5.98 -9.68 22.96
C ALA A 12 -5.96 -8.15 22.89
N TYR A 13 -6.90 -7.50 23.59
CA TYR A 13 -6.90 -6.06 23.73
C TYR A 13 -5.60 -5.57 24.40
N THR A 14 -4.99 -4.55 23.81
CA THR A 14 -3.91 -3.75 24.40
C THR A 14 -4.36 -2.30 24.48
N ALA A 15 -3.93 -1.57 25.52
CA ALA A 15 -4.22 -0.14 25.69
C ALA A 15 -3.30 0.77 24.85
N ASP A 16 -2.24 0.21 24.28
CA ASP A 16 -1.35 0.90 23.38
C ASP A 16 -2.05 1.25 22.05
N ARG A 17 -1.91 2.51 21.69
CA ARG A 17 -2.52 3.18 20.54
C ARG A 17 -1.49 4.02 19.78
N GLU A 18 -0.21 3.92 20.12
CA GLU A 18 0.84 4.58 19.36
C GLU A 18 0.76 4.09 17.92
N VAL A 19 0.60 5.04 16.99
CA VAL A 19 0.53 4.74 15.56
C VAL A 19 1.79 3.97 15.20
N SER A 20 1.64 2.89 14.43
CA SER A 20 2.81 2.14 13.96
C SER A 20 3.78 3.13 13.29
N PRO A 21 5.07 3.13 13.65
CA PRO A 21 6.04 4.04 13.05
C PRO A 21 6.12 3.86 11.52
N TRP A 22 5.70 2.69 11.03
CA TRP A 22 5.66 2.34 9.61
C TRP A 22 4.37 2.77 8.89
N ALA A 23 3.34 3.26 9.60
CA ALA A 23 2.03 3.58 9.03
C ALA A 23 2.04 4.83 8.14
N GLU A 24 3.03 5.71 8.29
CA GLU A 24 3.12 6.96 7.52
C GLU A 24 4.13 6.89 6.37
N GLU A 25 4.97 5.85 6.31
CA GLU A 25 6.13 5.84 5.41
C GLU A 25 5.90 5.10 4.08
N SER A 26 4.98 4.14 4.04
CA SER A 26 4.78 3.28 2.87
C SER A 26 3.33 3.21 2.44
N VAL A 27 3.08 3.40 1.15
CA VAL A 27 1.77 3.16 0.54
C VAL A 27 1.50 1.69 0.30
N VAL A 28 2.53 0.84 0.30
CA VAL A 28 2.40 -0.61 0.15
C VAL A 28 1.86 -1.19 1.47
N PRO A 29 0.75 -1.94 1.44
CA PRO A 29 0.17 -2.50 2.65
C PRO A 29 1.09 -3.57 3.24
N THR A 30 1.07 -3.65 4.57
CA THR A 30 1.89 -4.58 5.35
C THR A 30 1.02 -5.53 6.16
N SER A 31 1.57 -6.69 6.51
CA SER A 31 0.81 -7.71 7.23
C SER A 31 0.52 -7.26 8.66
N LYS A 32 -0.76 -7.07 8.97
CA LYS A 32 -1.28 -6.79 10.32
C LYS A 32 -0.95 -7.90 11.32
N LEU A 33 -0.76 -9.12 10.82
CA LEU A 33 -0.35 -10.27 11.64
C LEU A 33 1.07 -10.17 12.18
N LEU A 34 1.95 -9.53 11.41
CA LEU A 34 3.36 -9.38 11.77
C LEU A 34 3.62 -8.09 12.57
N SER A 35 2.58 -7.29 12.82
CA SER A 35 2.68 -6.10 13.66
C SER A 35 2.92 -6.49 15.12
N ASP A 36 3.70 -5.64 15.78
CA ASP A 36 3.92 -5.62 17.23
C ASP A 36 2.63 -5.40 18.04
N ASN A 37 1.62 -4.75 17.46
CA ASN A 37 0.34 -4.49 18.10
C ASN A 37 -0.86 -4.75 17.16
N PRO A 38 -1.26 -6.02 16.97
CA PRO A 38 -2.41 -6.37 16.14
C PRO A 38 -3.73 -5.75 16.62
N SER A 39 -3.88 -5.49 17.92
CA SER A 39 -5.06 -4.80 18.46
C SER A 39 -5.26 -3.41 17.84
N ARG A 40 -4.16 -2.67 17.63
CA ARG A 40 -4.14 -1.38 16.92
C ARG A 40 -4.46 -1.57 15.45
N GLU A 41 -3.75 -2.47 14.77
CA GLU A 41 -3.88 -2.66 13.31
C GLU A 41 -5.28 -3.13 12.89
N TYR A 42 -5.87 -4.04 13.67
CA TYR A 42 -7.25 -4.48 13.47
C TYR A 42 -8.29 -3.54 14.11
N LYS A 43 -7.88 -2.41 14.70
CA LYS A 43 -8.78 -1.42 15.28
C LYS A 43 -9.78 -2.03 16.27
N VAL A 44 -9.27 -2.87 17.18
CA VAL A 44 -10.09 -3.52 18.21
C VAL A 44 -10.55 -2.48 19.23
N ALA A 45 -11.86 -2.42 19.46
CA ALA A 45 -12.46 -1.42 20.35
C ALA A 45 -11.98 -1.59 21.80
N VAL A 46 -11.82 -0.46 22.49
CA VAL A 46 -11.34 -0.43 23.88
C VAL A 46 -12.27 -1.24 24.79
N GLY A 47 -11.69 -2.17 25.55
CA GLY A 47 -12.41 -2.98 26.53
C GLY A 47 -13.36 -4.04 25.95
N LYS A 48 -13.37 -4.26 24.62
CA LYS A 48 -14.22 -5.25 23.96
C LYS A 48 -13.37 -6.23 23.14
N PRO A 49 -13.37 -7.54 23.46
CA PRO A 49 -12.72 -8.52 22.58
C PRO A 49 -13.47 -8.59 21.24
N ALA A 50 -12.72 -8.65 20.14
CA ALA A 50 -13.26 -8.91 18.82
C ALA A 50 -12.85 -10.32 18.37
N VAL A 51 -13.74 -11.01 17.67
CA VAL A 51 -13.41 -12.24 16.93
C VAL A 51 -13.40 -11.90 15.46
N LEU A 52 -12.28 -12.19 14.81
CA LEU A 52 -12.08 -11.97 13.39
C LEU A 52 -12.04 -13.33 12.69
N VAL A 53 -12.66 -13.38 11.51
CA VAL A 53 -12.51 -14.49 10.57
C VAL A 53 -11.72 -13.96 9.39
N CYS A 54 -10.52 -14.51 9.22
CA CYS A 54 -9.54 -14.05 8.26
C CYS A 54 -9.09 -15.18 7.34
N ASP A 55 -8.43 -14.82 6.25
CA ASP A 55 -7.63 -15.78 5.48
C ASP A 55 -6.28 -16.09 6.18
N TRP A 56 -5.46 -16.90 5.51
CA TRP A 56 -4.13 -17.29 5.98
C TRP A 56 -3.17 -16.11 6.21
N TYR A 57 -3.40 -14.98 5.54
CA TYR A 57 -2.55 -13.79 5.63
C TYR A 57 -3.05 -12.79 6.67
N GLY A 58 -4.18 -13.11 7.32
CA GLY A 58 -4.79 -12.26 8.32
C GLY A 58 -5.68 -11.17 7.72
N ASN A 59 -6.02 -11.23 6.43
CA ASN A 59 -6.96 -10.29 5.84
C ASN A 59 -8.36 -10.54 6.43
N GLU A 60 -8.98 -9.50 6.99
CA GLU A 60 -10.26 -9.60 7.68
C GLU A 60 -11.42 -9.63 6.69
N TYR A 61 -12.26 -10.67 6.77
CA TYR A 61 -13.48 -10.80 5.96
C TYR A 61 -14.75 -10.70 6.80
N PHE A 62 -14.68 -11.13 8.07
CA PHE A 62 -15.77 -10.97 9.02
C PHE A 62 -15.25 -10.53 10.38
N ARG A 63 -16.03 -9.67 11.04
CA ARG A 63 -15.83 -9.25 12.42
C ARG A 63 -17.08 -9.49 13.24
N THR A 64 -16.87 -9.88 14.49
CA THR A 64 -17.93 -9.91 15.49
C THR A 64 -17.43 -9.46 16.85
N ASP A 65 -18.19 -8.56 17.47
CA ASP A 65 -17.90 -8.03 18.80
C ASP A 65 -18.68 -8.76 19.91
N ASN A 66 -19.45 -9.79 19.54
CA ASN A 66 -20.32 -10.55 20.42
C ASN A 66 -20.05 -12.06 20.29
N LYS A 67 -20.53 -12.85 21.25
CA LYS A 67 -20.48 -14.32 21.14
C LYS A 67 -21.26 -14.77 19.91
N VAL A 68 -20.60 -15.47 19.00
CA VAL A 68 -21.21 -16.08 17.81
C VAL A 68 -21.46 -17.56 18.05
N ARG A 69 -22.64 -18.04 17.64
CA ARG A 69 -22.98 -19.46 17.70
C ARG A 69 -22.14 -20.27 16.69
N ALA A 70 -21.87 -21.52 17.02
CA ALA A 70 -20.97 -22.37 16.25
C ALA A 70 -21.42 -22.59 14.79
N ASP A 71 -22.73 -22.69 14.55
CA ASP A 71 -23.34 -22.80 13.22
C ASP A 71 -23.05 -21.56 12.34
N LYS A 72 -23.25 -20.37 12.88
CA LYS A 72 -22.95 -19.10 12.18
C LYS A 72 -21.45 -18.96 11.92
N LEU A 73 -20.60 -19.40 12.84
CA LEU A 73 -19.15 -19.36 12.67
C LEU A 73 -18.69 -20.28 11.54
N LYS A 74 -19.24 -21.50 11.45
CA LYS A 74 -18.96 -22.45 10.35
C LYS A 74 -19.35 -21.86 8.99
N LEU A 75 -20.48 -21.17 8.91
CA LEU A 75 -20.91 -20.49 7.68
C LEU A 75 -19.97 -19.35 7.28
N MET A 76 -19.45 -18.58 8.24
CA MET A 76 -18.47 -17.52 7.96
C MET A 76 -17.18 -18.11 7.39
N ILE A 77 -16.62 -19.15 8.04
CA ILE A 77 -15.43 -19.86 7.59
C ILE A 77 -15.59 -20.38 6.15
N ALA A 78 -16.71 -21.06 5.88
CA ALA A 78 -16.96 -21.65 4.58
C ALA A 78 -16.99 -20.61 3.44
N LYS A 79 -17.37 -19.37 3.75
CA LYS A 79 -17.42 -18.26 2.79
C LYS A 79 -16.08 -17.54 2.59
N VAL A 80 -15.08 -17.76 3.43
CA VAL A 80 -13.80 -17.05 3.32
C VAL A 80 -13.14 -17.32 1.97
N SER A 81 -13.11 -18.57 1.51
CA SER A 81 -12.50 -18.91 0.23
C SER A 81 -13.15 -18.14 -0.94
N ASP A 82 -14.49 -18.09 -0.98
CA ASP A 82 -15.22 -17.36 -2.02
C ASP A 82 -14.89 -15.84 -1.97
N LEU A 83 -14.83 -15.27 -0.75
CA LEU A 83 -14.49 -13.86 -0.57
C LEU A 83 -13.03 -13.54 -0.90
N VAL A 84 -12.10 -14.47 -0.64
CA VAL A 84 -10.69 -14.37 -1.05
C VAL A 84 -10.60 -14.35 -2.57
N GLU A 85 -11.33 -15.24 -3.26
CA GLU A 85 -11.38 -15.24 -4.72
C GLU A 85 -11.95 -13.94 -5.28
N ASP A 86 -13.05 -13.44 -4.71
CA ASP A 86 -13.70 -12.21 -5.17
C ASP A 86 -12.81 -10.99 -4.94
N ALA A 87 -12.11 -10.93 -3.80
CA ALA A 87 -11.11 -9.92 -3.52
C ALA A 87 -9.98 -9.98 -4.55
N ASN A 88 -9.41 -11.16 -4.80
CA ASN A 88 -8.33 -11.33 -5.78
C ASN A 88 -8.79 -10.95 -7.21
N LYS A 89 -10.03 -11.31 -7.61
CA LYS A 89 -10.61 -10.90 -8.91
C LYS A 89 -10.75 -9.38 -9.02
N LYS A 90 -11.13 -8.68 -7.94
CA LYS A 90 -11.22 -7.21 -7.93
C LYS A 90 -9.83 -6.57 -8.07
N LEU A 91 -8.84 -7.08 -7.34
CA LEU A 91 -7.45 -6.61 -7.42
C LEU A 91 -6.85 -6.87 -8.81
N GLN A 92 -7.12 -8.04 -9.38
CA GLN A 92 -6.61 -8.42 -10.70
C GLN A 92 -7.06 -7.45 -11.78
N LYS A 93 -8.34 -7.01 -11.75
CA LYS A 93 -8.85 -6.00 -12.70
C LYS A 93 -8.09 -4.68 -12.66
N ASN A 94 -7.59 -4.25 -11.50
CA ASN A 94 -6.78 -3.04 -11.40
C ASN A 94 -5.34 -3.30 -11.81
N LEU A 95 -4.78 -4.48 -11.47
CA LEU A 95 -3.44 -4.88 -11.93
C LEU A 95 -3.37 -4.96 -13.45
N ASP A 96 -4.38 -5.52 -14.11
CA ASP A 96 -4.43 -5.61 -15.57
C ASP A 96 -4.45 -4.22 -16.20
N LYS A 97 -5.24 -3.29 -15.66
CA LYS A 97 -5.24 -1.88 -16.10
C LYS A 97 -3.89 -1.20 -15.88
N ALA A 98 -3.25 -1.46 -14.73
CA ALA A 98 -1.94 -0.90 -14.45
C ALA A 98 -0.88 -1.40 -15.44
N LYS A 99 -0.92 -2.70 -15.79
CA LYS A 99 -0.06 -3.28 -16.84
C LYS A 99 -0.34 -2.64 -18.19
N GLU A 100 -1.60 -2.52 -18.60
CA GLU A 100 -1.97 -1.85 -19.86
C GLU A 100 -1.50 -0.39 -19.93
N SER A 101 -1.54 0.35 -18.81
CA SER A 101 -0.99 1.70 -18.72
C SER A 101 0.53 1.69 -18.80
N ALA A 102 1.21 0.77 -18.11
CA ALA A 102 2.66 0.64 -18.16
C ALA A 102 3.17 0.30 -19.57
N ASP A 103 2.49 -0.60 -20.28
CA ASP A 103 2.79 -0.98 -21.67
C ASP A 103 2.65 0.20 -22.65
N LYS A 104 1.85 1.21 -22.28
CA LYS A 104 1.66 2.47 -23.03
C LYS A 104 2.56 3.60 -22.54
N GLU A 105 3.54 3.29 -21.68
CA GLU A 105 4.43 4.25 -21.03
C GLU A 105 3.68 5.30 -20.17
N ASP A 106 2.43 5.06 -19.79
CA ASP A 106 1.64 5.90 -18.90
C ASP A 106 1.88 5.52 -17.43
N SER A 107 3.03 5.91 -16.89
CA SER A 107 3.40 5.63 -15.49
C SER A 107 2.40 6.20 -14.49
N LYS A 108 1.76 7.33 -14.81
CA LYS A 108 0.78 7.98 -13.93
C LYS A 108 -0.52 7.18 -13.85
N GLY A 109 -1.02 6.69 -14.99
CA GLY A 109 -2.15 5.77 -15.03
C GLY A 109 -1.86 4.47 -14.29
N ALA A 110 -0.67 3.90 -14.52
CA ALA A 110 -0.25 2.67 -13.86
C ALA A 110 -0.20 2.83 -12.33
N ILE A 111 0.52 3.83 -11.81
CA ILE A 111 0.60 4.10 -10.36
C ILE A 111 -0.80 4.34 -9.77
N LYS A 112 -1.65 5.11 -10.46
CA LYS A 112 -3.01 5.39 -9.97
C LYS A 112 -3.83 4.11 -9.75
N ASP A 113 -3.73 3.14 -10.66
CA ASP A 113 -4.46 1.88 -10.53
C ASP A 113 -3.82 0.94 -9.51
N LEU A 114 -2.49 0.94 -9.37
CA LEU A 114 -1.78 0.21 -8.31
C LEU A 114 -2.15 0.73 -6.91
N LEU A 115 -2.18 2.06 -6.73
CA LEU A 115 -2.60 2.68 -5.47
C LEU A 115 -4.04 2.37 -5.09
N LYS A 116 -4.92 1.99 -6.04
CA LYS A 116 -6.27 1.50 -5.69
C LYS A 116 -6.20 0.14 -5.01
N ASN A 117 -5.33 -0.76 -5.47
CA ASN A 117 -5.12 -2.05 -4.84
C ASN A 117 -4.51 -1.90 -3.45
N PHE A 118 -3.54 -1.01 -3.29
CA PHE A 118 -2.90 -0.75 -2.00
C PHE A 118 -3.89 -0.23 -0.94
N LYS A 119 -4.88 0.57 -1.35
CA LYS A 119 -5.96 1.04 -0.47
C LYS A 119 -6.92 -0.03 0.02
N GLU A 120 -6.98 -1.19 -0.64
CA GLU A 120 -7.77 -2.31 -0.14
C GLU A 120 -7.13 -2.93 1.12
N ASP A 121 -5.86 -2.61 1.40
CA ASP A 121 -5.17 -2.94 2.66
C ASP A 121 -5.19 -4.45 2.97
N VAL A 122 -5.04 -5.24 1.91
CA VAL A 122 -4.91 -6.70 1.93
C VAL A 122 -3.50 -7.10 1.47
N VAL A 123 -3.04 -8.26 1.93
CA VAL A 123 -1.68 -8.77 1.65
C VAL A 123 -1.70 -10.25 1.25
N GLY A 124 -0.66 -10.72 0.57
CA GLY A 124 -0.48 -12.14 0.23
C GLY A 124 -1.38 -12.69 -0.88
N LEU A 125 -2.35 -11.91 -1.36
CA LEU A 125 -3.15 -12.25 -2.54
C LEU A 125 -2.31 -12.05 -3.80
N GLU A 126 -2.44 -12.95 -4.77
CA GLU A 126 -1.58 -12.98 -5.96
C GLU A 126 -1.59 -11.66 -6.74
N ALA A 127 -2.77 -11.09 -6.96
CA ALA A 127 -2.91 -9.82 -7.66
C ALA A 127 -2.29 -8.65 -6.87
N GLN A 128 -2.34 -8.71 -5.53
CA GLN A 128 -1.68 -7.71 -4.69
C GLN A 128 -0.16 -7.80 -4.81
N GLU A 129 0.41 -9.00 -4.71
CA GLU A 129 1.85 -9.23 -4.87
C GLU A 129 2.33 -8.88 -6.28
N GLY A 130 1.47 -9.07 -7.29
CA GLY A 130 1.70 -8.59 -8.65
C GLY A 130 1.73 -7.06 -8.72
N SER A 131 0.80 -6.38 -8.05
CA SER A 131 0.77 -4.92 -7.97
C SER A 131 1.98 -4.34 -7.26
N ILE A 132 2.44 -4.95 -6.16
CA ILE A 132 3.62 -4.52 -5.42
C ILE A 132 4.87 -4.61 -6.30
N ARG A 133 5.06 -5.73 -7.00
CA ARG A 133 6.19 -5.90 -7.92
C ARG A 133 6.22 -4.86 -9.03
N LEU A 134 5.10 -4.69 -9.74
CA LEU A 134 5.00 -3.70 -10.81
C LEU A 134 5.21 -2.26 -10.28
N TYR A 135 4.73 -1.97 -9.08
CA TYR A 135 4.96 -0.68 -8.44
C TYR A 135 6.45 -0.41 -8.23
N HIS A 136 7.18 -1.35 -7.62
CA HIS A 136 8.62 -1.20 -7.42
C HIS A 136 9.38 -1.04 -8.75
N GLU A 137 9.05 -1.82 -9.78
CA GLU A 137 9.64 -1.70 -11.11
C GLU A 137 9.45 -0.29 -11.71
N ILE A 138 8.23 0.27 -11.62
CA ILE A 138 7.94 1.63 -12.10
C ILE A 138 8.71 2.67 -11.27
N MET A 139 8.71 2.52 -9.94
CA MET A 139 9.30 3.48 -9.02
C MET A 139 10.83 3.54 -9.15
N ASP A 140 11.49 2.41 -9.39
CA ASP A 140 12.94 2.37 -9.64
C ASP A 140 13.29 3.09 -10.95
N GLY A 141 12.48 2.92 -12.00
CA GLY A 141 12.63 3.69 -13.24
C GLY A 141 12.42 5.20 -13.03
N ILE A 142 11.50 5.58 -12.15
CA ILE A 142 11.27 7.00 -11.80
C ILE A 142 12.41 7.56 -10.96
N ARG A 143 12.97 6.80 -10.02
CA ARG A 143 14.16 7.21 -9.24
C ARG A 143 15.35 7.50 -10.15
N ALA A 144 15.63 6.63 -11.12
CA ALA A 144 16.69 6.88 -12.10
C ALA A 144 16.46 8.18 -12.89
N LYS A 145 15.22 8.41 -13.36
CA LYS A 145 14.85 9.67 -14.04
C LYS A 145 14.97 10.90 -13.13
N LYS A 146 14.60 10.77 -11.85
CA LYS A 146 14.77 11.84 -10.85
C LYS A 146 16.24 12.23 -10.75
N ASP A 147 17.13 11.26 -10.60
CA ASP A 147 18.57 11.51 -10.43
C ASP A 147 19.16 12.21 -11.66
N GLU A 148 18.79 11.77 -12.88
CA GLU A 148 19.19 12.45 -14.12
C GLU A 148 18.70 13.91 -14.20
N LEU A 149 17.48 14.19 -13.74
CA LEU A 149 16.92 15.55 -13.75
C LEU A 149 17.58 16.45 -12.71
N VAL A 150 17.93 15.89 -11.53
CA VAL A 150 18.69 16.59 -10.49
C VAL A 150 20.08 16.96 -11.01
N GLU A 151 20.79 16.03 -11.66
CA GLU A 151 22.11 16.31 -12.25
C GLU A 151 22.08 17.43 -13.30
N LYS A 152 20.98 17.51 -14.06
CA LYS A 152 20.76 18.55 -15.09
C LYS A 152 20.24 19.87 -14.50
N GLY A 153 19.84 19.91 -13.24
CA GLY A 153 19.15 21.06 -12.64
C GLY A 153 17.78 21.34 -13.28
N ASP A 154 17.12 20.33 -13.87
CA ASP A 154 15.86 20.49 -14.60
C ASP A 154 14.65 20.48 -13.64
N VAL A 155 14.34 21.67 -13.10
CA VAL A 155 13.23 21.89 -12.17
C VAL A 155 11.86 21.59 -12.81
N ASP A 156 11.68 21.91 -14.09
CA ASP A 156 10.40 21.67 -14.78
C ASP A 156 10.19 20.16 -15.00
N GLY A 157 11.24 19.43 -15.36
CA GLY A 157 11.22 17.97 -15.44
C GLY A 157 10.88 17.33 -14.10
N LEU A 158 11.50 17.79 -12.99
CA LEU A 158 11.20 17.30 -11.64
C LEU A 158 9.73 17.57 -11.25
N LYS A 159 9.19 18.73 -11.64
CA LYS A 159 7.79 19.08 -11.40
C LYS A 159 6.82 18.17 -12.14
N GLU A 160 7.12 17.78 -13.37
CA GLU A 160 6.32 16.77 -14.09
C GLU A 160 6.43 15.40 -13.43
N LEU A 161 7.63 14.99 -12.98
CA LEU A 161 7.85 13.76 -12.24
C LEU A 161 7.02 13.72 -10.95
N GLY A 162 6.97 14.82 -10.20
CA GLY A 162 6.17 14.97 -8.98
C GLY A 162 4.66 14.79 -9.22
N LYS A 163 4.14 15.16 -10.40
CA LYS A 163 2.74 14.91 -10.76
C LYS A 163 2.43 13.44 -11.03
N ILE A 164 3.44 12.65 -11.40
CA ILE A 164 3.31 11.21 -11.66
C ILE A 164 3.24 10.46 -10.33
N VAL A 165 4.13 10.78 -9.39
CA VAL A 165 4.29 10.04 -8.13
C VAL A 165 3.43 10.55 -6.98
N LYS A 166 2.37 11.32 -7.26
CA LYS A 166 1.51 11.84 -6.19
C LYS A 166 0.96 10.73 -5.31
N LYS A 167 0.99 10.98 -4.00
CA LYS A 167 0.55 10.05 -2.95
C LYS A 167 1.38 8.76 -2.95
N THR A 168 2.68 8.89 -3.15
CA THR A 168 3.67 7.81 -3.00
C THR A 168 4.81 8.28 -2.10
N GLU A 169 5.70 7.37 -1.70
CA GLU A 169 6.90 7.70 -0.93
C GLU A 169 7.85 8.67 -1.68
N LEU A 170 7.85 8.67 -3.02
CA LEU A 170 8.73 9.54 -3.81
C LEU A 170 8.26 10.98 -3.94
N GLU A 171 7.00 11.29 -3.60
CA GLU A 171 6.48 12.68 -3.72
C GLU A 171 7.34 13.65 -2.92
N LYS A 172 7.65 13.29 -1.66
CA LYS A 172 8.48 14.11 -0.77
C LYS A 172 9.92 14.22 -1.27
N GLU A 173 10.51 13.12 -1.75
CA GLU A 173 11.89 13.13 -2.28
C GLU A 173 12.03 14.07 -3.49
N ILE A 174 11.02 14.10 -4.37
CA ILE A 174 11.02 15.00 -5.54
C ILE A 174 10.79 16.44 -5.11
N ASP A 175 9.88 16.70 -4.17
CA ASP A 175 9.65 18.03 -3.62
C ASP A 175 10.94 18.61 -3.01
N GLU A 176 11.67 17.81 -2.23
CA GLU A 176 12.97 18.20 -1.66
C GLU A 176 14.02 18.44 -2.74
N ALA A 177 14.11 17.57 -3.75
CA ALA A 177 15.02 17.75 -4.88
C ALA A 177 14.73 19.02 -5.70
N MET A 178 13.44 19.35 -5.89
CA MET A 178 13.02 20.59 -6.56
C MET A 178 13.45 21.84 -5.79
N GLU A 179 13.24 21.86 -4.47
CA GLU A 179 13.64 23.01 -3.63
C GLU A 179 15.16 23.16 -3.58
N ALA A 180 15.91 22.05 -3.50
CA ALA A 180 17.37 22.07 -3.58
C ALA A 180 17.86 22.64 -4.92
N ALA A 181 17.30 22.19 -6.05
CA ALA A 181 17.66 22.67 -7.38
C ALA A 181 17.34 24.17 -7.57
N LYS A 182 16.20 24.65 -7.04
CA LYS A 182 15.85 26.09 -7.04
C LYS A 182 16.86 26.91 -6.23
N ASN A 183 17.24 26.43 -5.05
CA ASN A 183 18.18 27.15 -4.17
C ASN A 183 19.59 27.20 -4.78
N ALA A 184 20.05 26.11 -5.41
CA ALA A 184 21.33 26.08 -6.13
C ALA A 184 21.37 27.09 -7.29
N ALA A 185 20.25 27.28 -8.00
CA ALA A 185 20.14 28.29 -9.06
C ALA A 185 20.15 29.75 -8.55
N VAL A 186 19.82 29.99 -7.27
CA VAL A 186 19.84 31.32 -6.64
C VAL A 186 21.22 31.67 -6.08
N GLU A 187 22.04 30.68 -5.73
CA GLU A 187 23.42 30.88 -5.23
C GLU A 187 24.47 31.10 -6.33
N ASP A 188 24.14 30.91 -7.61
CA ASP A 188 25.03 31.17 -8.75
C ASP A 188 24.74 32.48 -9.56
N PRO A 189 24.72 33.69 -8.96
CA PRO A 189 24.60 34.95 -9.71
C PRO A 189 25.93 35.71 -9.88
N LYS A 190 27.13 35.11 -9.73
CA LYS A 190 28.41 35.85 -9.88
C LYS A 190 29.61 35.06 -10.44
N THR A 191 29.63 34.88 -11.76
CA THR A 191 30.86 35.12 -12.55
C THR A 191 30.55 35.91 -13.82
N GLY A 192 30.03 37.12 -13.65
CA GLY A 192 30.05 38.17 -14.66
C GLY A 192 30.87 39.34 -14.14
N LYS A 193 32.18 39.34 -14.41
CA LYS A 193 33.04 40.52 -14.34
C LYS A 193 33.53 40.83 -15.74
#